data_AF-A0A9D2KXR0-F1
#
_entry.id   AF-A0A9D2KXR0-F1
#
_cell.length_a   1.000
_cell.length_b   1.000
_cell.length_c   1.000
_cell.angle_alpha   90.00
_cell.angle_beta   90.00
_cell.angle_gamma   90.00
#
_symmetry.space_group_name_H-M   'P 1'
#
loop_
_entity.id
_entity.type
_entity.pdbx_description
1 polymer ?
#
loop_
_entity_poly.entity_id
_entity_poly.type
_entity_poly.pdbx_seq_one_letter_code
_entity_poly.pdbx_strand_id
1 'polypeptide(L)'
;MKSKYTIHFTKVAMNDLDEIYQYITEELFAENAATDLLERIENNIRQLKEFPNSGSQLVDEQLKQVIIMRILYGKRKYQGLL
;
A
#
# COMPACT_ATOMS: atom_id res chain seq x y z
N MET A 1 -5.03 -18.51 -12.55
CA MET A 1 -4.11 -19.08 -11.55
C MET A 1 -4.50 -18.52 -10.20
N LYS A 2 -4.49 -19.31 -9.13
CA LYS A 2 -4.87 -18.85 -7.78
C LYS A 2 -3.65 -18.12 -7.19
N SER A 3 -3.81 -16.86 -6.77
CA SER A 3 -2.67 -16.08 -6.26
C SER A 3 -2.10 -16.72 -4.99
N LYS A 4 -0.77 -16.76 -4.87
CA LYS A 4 -0.09 -17.42 -3.73
C LYS A 4 -0.10 -16.59 -2.45
N TYR A 5 -0.22 -15.26 -2.55
CA TYR A 5 -0.14 -14.35 -1.41
C TYR A 5 -1.42 -13.52 -1.25
N THR A 6 -1.71 -13.16 0.00
CA THR A 6 -2.80 -12.22 0.37
C THR A 6 -2.20 -10.88 0.79
N ILE A 7 -2.86 -9.79 0.40
CA ILE A 7 -2.47 -8.42 0.77
C ILE A 7 -3.19 -8.04 2.06
N HIS A 8 -2.44 -7.53 3.03
CA HIS A 8 -2.99 -6.92 4.23
C HIS A 8 -2.51 -5.47 4.34
N PHE A 9 -3.46 -4.56 4.51
CA PHE A 9 -3.18 -3.16 4.78
C PHE A 9 -3.17 -2.93 6.28
N THR A 10 -2.17 -2.20 6.76
CA THR A 10 -2.25 -1.62 8.10
C THR A 10 -3.28 -0.50 8.12
N LYS A 11 -3.92 -0.25 9.26
CA LYS A 11 -4.87 0.87 9.42
C LYS A 11 -4.25 2.21 9.02
N VAL A 12 -2.98 2.41 9.35
CA VAL A 12 -2.24 3.63 9.00
C VAL A 12 -2.12 3.77 7.47
N ALA A 13 -1.79 2.69 6.76
CA ALA A 13 -1.70 2.72 5.30
C ALA A 13 -3.06 2.97 4.63
N MET A 14 -4.15 2.50 5.21
CA MET A 14 -5.50 2.83 4.72
C MET A 14 -5.80 4.32 4.90
N ASN A 15 -5.56 4.85 6.09
CA ASN A 15 -5.75 6.27 6.37
C ASN A 15 -4.90 7.17 5.46
N ASP A 16 -3.65 6.77 5.17
CA ASP A 16 -2.79 7.51 4.24
C ASP A 16 -3.43 7.59 2.82
N LEU A 17 -4.10 6.53 2.35
CA LEU A 17 -4.79 6.55 1.05
C LEU A 17 -6.02 7.46 1.06
N ASP A 18 -6.79 7.44 2.16
CA ASP A 18 -7.95 8.31 2.34
C ASP A 18 -7.52 9.79 2.38
N GLU A 19 -6.48 10.12 3.15
CA GLU A 19 -5.92 11.48 3.24
C GLU A 19 -5.41 11.99 1.88
N ILE A 20 -4.71 11.15 1.10
CA ILE A 20 -4.25 11.51 -0.24
C ILE A 20 -5.42 11.79 -1.17
N TYR A 21 -6.44 10.93 -1.16
CA TYR A 21 -7.62 11.10 -2.00
C TYR A 21 -8.34 12.39 -1.66
N GLN A 22 -8.63 12.60 -0.37
CA GLN A 22 -9.33 13.78 0.14
C GLN A 22 -8.57 15.07 -0.20
N TYR A 23 -7.25 15.10 -0.04
CA TYR A 23 -6.44 16.26 -0.41
C TYR A 23 -6.60 16.62 -1.89
N ILE A 24 -6.51 15.63 -2.78
CA ILE A 24 -6.57 15.88 -4.23
C ILE A 24 -8.00 16.24 -4.66
N THR A 25 -9.03 15.64 -4.07
CA THR A 25 -10.44 15.93 -4.42
C THR A 25 -10.93 17.24 -3.83
N GLU A 26 -10.67 17.51 -2.56
CA GLU A 26 -11.25 18.64 -1.82
C GLU A 26 -10.40 19.91 -1.85
N GLU A 27 -9.07 19.79 -1.81
CA GLU A 27 -8.19 20.97 -1.81
C GLU A 27 -7.73 21.35 -3.22
N LEU A 28 -7.45 20.34 -4.07
CA LEU A 28 -6.99 20.58 -5.44
C LEU A 28 -8.12 20.53 -6.48
N PHE A 29 -9.34 20.17 -6.08
CA PHE A 29 -10.51 20.05 -6.95
C PHE A 29 -10.27 19.15 -8.18
N ALA A 30 -9.48 18.08 -8.00
CA ALA A 30 -8.97 17.24 -9.08
C ALA A 30 -9.40 15.77 -8.93
N GLU A 31 -10.71 15.51 -8.83
CA GLU A 31 -11.29 14.18 -8.59
C GLU A 31 -10.81 13.09 -9.56
N ASN A 32 -10.74 13.41 -10.86
CA ASN A 32 -10.22 12.47 -11.86
C ASN A 32 -8.76 12.09 -11.57
N ALA A 33 -7.93 13.06 -11.18
CA ALA A 33 -6.52 12.80 -10.87
C ALA A 33 -6.37 11.97 -9.57
N ALA A 34 -7.23 12.20 -8.58
CA ALA A 34 -7.26 11.40 -7.35
C ALA A 34 -7.62 9.94 -7.65
N THR A 35 -8.64 9.75 -8.50
CA THR A 35 -9.12 8.44 -8.93
C THR A 35 -8.05 7.69 -9.73
N ASP A 36 -7.45 8.34 -10.73
CA ASP A 36 -6.38 7.75 -11.54
C ASP A 36 -5.16 7.37 -10.69
N LEU A 37 -4.82 8.19 -9.69
CA LEU A 37 -3.72 7.91 -8.79
C LEU A 37 -4.01 6.69 -7.90
N LEU A 38 -5.18 6.62 -7.27
CA LEU A 38 -5.57 5.48 -6.45
C LEU A 38 -5.63 4.18 -7.26
N GLU A 39 -6.21 4.23 -8.46
CA GLU A 39 -6.26 3.05 -9.34
C GLU A 39 -4.83 2.56 -9.68
N ARG A 40 -3.91 3.47 -9.97
CA ARG A 40 -2.50 3.13 -10.19
C ARG A 40 -1.86 2.51 -8.96
N ILE A 41 -2.09 3.05 -7.76
CA ILE A 41 -1.57 2.50 -6.51
C ILE A 41 -2.11 1.07 -6.30
N GLU A 42 -3.42 0.89 -6.41
CA GLU A 42 -4.05 -0.42 -6.27
C GLU A 42 -3.52 -1.45 -7.26
N ASN A 43 -3.38 -1.07 -8.54
CA ASN A 43 -2.88 -1.97 -9.57
C ASN A 43 -1.44 -2.40 -9.30
N ASN A 44 -0.60 -1.52 -8.76
CA ASN A 44 0.75 -1.88 -8.32
C ASN A 44 0.72 -2.81 -7.10
N ILE A 45 -0.15 -2.57 -6.12
CA ILE A 45 -0.28 -3.45 -4.95
C ILE A 45 -0.82 -4.84 -5.33
N ARG A 46 -1.76 -4.93 -6.28
CA ARG A 46 -2.28 -6.22 -6.77
C ARG A 46 -1.19 -7.11 -7.36
N GLN A 47 -0.18 -6.52 -8.01
CA GLN A 47 0.96 -7.28 -8.56
C GLN A 47 1.75 -8.02 -7.48
N LEU A 48 1.76 -7.52 -6.23
CA LEU A 48 2.44 -8.17 -5.11
C LEU A 48 1.86 -9.53 -4.73
N LYS A 49 0.61 -9.82 -5.13
CA LYS A 49 0.02 -11.16 -4.93
C LYS A 49 0.74 -12.25 -5.72
N GLU A 50 1.28 -11.88 -6.87
CA GLU A 50 2.04 -12.77 -7.77
C GLU A 50 3.55 -12.58 -7.61
N PHE A 51 4.00 -11.34 -7.39
CA PHE A 51 5.41 -10.95 -7.28
C PHE A 51 5.68 -10.23 -5.95
N PRO A 52 5.63 -10.93 -4.80
CA PRO A 52 5.73 -10.32 -3.48
C PRO A 52 7.07 -9.61 -3.21
N ASN A 53 8.13 -10.02 -3.93
CA ASN A 53 9.49 -9.47 -3.80
C ASN A 53 9.81 -8.39 -4.88
N SER A 54 8.81 -7.85 -5.57
CA SER A 54 9.01 -6.84 -6.62
C SER A 54 9.25 -5.42 -6.08
N GLY A 55 8.93 -5.18 -4.80
CA GLY A 55 9.23 -3.94 -4.08
C GLY A 55 10.33 -4.12 -3.04
N SER A 56 10.68 -3.02 -2.38
CA SER A 56 11.64 -2.99 -1.28
C SER A 56 10.95 -3.26 0.07
N GLN A 57 10.37 -4.46 0.31
CA GLN A 57 9.86 -4.75 1.66
C GLN A 57 9.63 -6.21 2.06
N LEU A 58 9.47 -6.34 3.38
CA LEU A 58 9.32 -7.51 4.24
C LEU A 58 8.16 -8.42 3.81
N VAL A 59 8.49 -9.56 3.22
CA VAL A 59 7.54 -10.63 2.92
C VAL A 59 7.57 -11.64 4.06
N ASP A 60 6.41 -11.97 4.64
CA ASP A 60 6.31 -13.13 5.52
C ASP A 60 6.15 -14.38 4.65
N GLU A 61 7.25 -15.10 4.44
CA GLU A 61 7.28 -16.28 3.60
C GLU A 61 6.53 -17.48 4.19
N GLN A 62 6.37 -17.54 5.53
CA GLN A 62 5.68 -18.63 6.23
C GLN A 62 4.17 -18.48 6.10
N LEU A 63 3.65 -17.27 6.29
CA LEU A 63 2.21 -16.99 6.22
C LEU A 63 1.73 -16.65 4.80
N LYS A 64 2.64 -16.48 3.85
CA LYS A 64 2.32 -16.02 2.49
C LYS A 64 1.54 -14.70 2.49
N GLN A 65 2.03 -13.76 3.29
CA GLN A 65 1.41 -12.44 3.46
C GLN A 65 2.38 -11.33 3.02
N VAL A 66 1.81 -10.33 2.35
CA VAL A 66 2.48 -9.06 2.09
C VAL A 66 1.79 -8.00 2.93
N ILE A 67 2.56 -7.34 3.79
CA ILE A 67 2.06 -6.30 4.71
C ILE A 67 2.44 -4.94 4.14
N ILE A 68 1.43 -4.13 3.81
CA ILE A 68 1.63 -2.76 3.33
C ILE A 68 1.68 -1.82 4.54
N MET A 69 2.87 -1.27 4.79
CA MET A 69 3.14 -0.30 5.85
C MET A 69 3.46 1.08 5.28
N ARG A 70 3.13 2.12 6.04
CA ARG A 70 3.54 3.49 5.76
C ARG A 70 5.07 3.59 5.71
N ILE A 71 5.64 3.90 4.55
CA ILE A 71 7.04 4.33 4.46
C ILE A 71 7.07 5.81 4.82
N LEU A 72 7.27 6.10 6.10
CA LEU A 72 7.67 7.44 6.52
C LEU A 72 9.05 7.72 5.92
N TYR A 73 9.16 8.78 5.11
CA TYR A 73 10.46 9.35 4.79
C TYR A 73 11.13 9.77 6.11
N GLY A 74 12.13 8.99 6.53
CA GLY A 74 12.86 9.21 7.77
C GLY A 74 13.05 7.91 8.55
N LYS A 75 14.28 7.41 8.58
CA LYS A 75 14.74 6.25 9.36
C LYS A 75 14.14 6.25 10.78
N ARG A 76 13.04 5.55 11.02
CA ARG A 76 12.62 5.15 12.36
C ARG A 76 12.39 3.65 12.39
N LYS A 77 13.09 3.03 13.36
CA LYS A 77 13.24 1.58 13.52
C LYS A 77 11.88 0.88 13.55
N TYR A 78 11.77 -0.20 12.76
CA TYR A 78 10.60 -1.06 12.59
C TYR A 78 10.38 -2.06 13.75
N GLN A 79 11.02 -1.87 14.91
CA GLN A 79 10.88 -2.80 16.03
C GLN A 79 9.57 -2.50 16.79
N GLY A 80 8.57 -3.38 16.66
CA GLY A 80 7.32 -3.33 17.43
C GLY A 80 6.03 -3.11 16.64
N LEU A 81 6.04 -3.33 15.31
CA LEU A 81 4.84 -3.19 14.46
C LEU A 81 4.08 -4.51 14.20
N LEU A 82 4.48 -5.60 14.87
CA LEU A 82 3.77 -6.88 14.89
C LEU A 82 3.11 -7.08 16.26
#